data_AF-A0A7V6KST6-F1
#
_entry.id   AF-A0A7V6KST6-F1
#
_cell.length_a   1.000
_cell.length_b   1.000
_cell.length_c   1.000
_cell.angle_alpha   90.00
_cell.angle_beta   90.00
_cell.angle_gamma   90.00
#
_symmetry.space_group_name_H-M   'P 1'
#
loop_
_entity.id
_entity.type
_entity.pdbx_description
1 polymer ?
#
loop_
_entity_poly.entity_id
_entity_poly.type
_entity_poly.pdbx_seq_one_letter_code
_entity_poly.pdbx_strand_id
1 'polypeptide(L)'
;MLDQRWKKFDAKNIAGRAGRFLFHYSGRVIVLQNNFMKVIESEGEGIKHKNFDINSPKDEIDLFITKDEFLKTEDRERKQEIETLQREKNIPDFIFSSYKVISRSQKIALYDRIENLTIKELRFIQNLIRQINYKMDIDYDGFQTILNIIEPFVLNQKTKFLIEYKGENEEYSTLTHLVHYYLTEGFLGSIRFKLSQNKSVDKAISETSEFVYNILKYQVVKYLGVFNIMYKLSLSKKSNQLFEDIAGLDKLLTKLEYNALTEYGRIASDFGVPSSIVNYYESTDNQEFIKSQFDNYEKIIFEKVEQIINREQND
;
A
#
# COMPACT_ATOMS: atom_id res chain seq x y z
N MET A 1 -12.65 32.34 7.16
CA MET A 1 -12.26 31.08 7.79
C MET A 1 -13.51 30.44 8.35
N LEU A 2 -13.75 29.17 8.04
CA LEU A 2 -14.94 28.42 8.45
C LEU A 2 -15.14 28.51 9.97
N ASP A 3 -16.37 28.85 10.36
CA ASP A 3 -16.88 28.79 11.73
C ASP A 3 -16.99 27.32 12.17
N GLN A 4 -15.85 26.69 12.39
CA GLN A 4 -15.77 25.32 12.86
C GLN A 4 -16.19 25.35 14.33
N ARG A 5 -17.36 24.83 14.71
CA ARG A 5 -17.75 24.70 16.12
C ARG A 5 -16.83 23.66 16.79
N TRP A 6 -16.06 24.09 17.77
CA TRP A 6 -15.14 23.23 18.51
C TRP A 6 -15.94 22.32 19.43
N LYS A 7 -15.64 21.01 19.44
CA LYS A 7 -16.18 20.09 20.44
C LYS A 7 -15.31 20.11 21.69
N LYS A 8 -15.89 19.75 22.83
CA LYS A 8 -15.17 19.56 24.10
C LYS A 8 -13.96 18.62 23.95
N PHE A 9 -14.06 17.58 23.12
CA PHE A 9 -12.96 16.66 22.81
C PHE A 9 -11.77 17.36 22.14
N ASP A 10 -12.02 18.21 21.14
CA ASP A 10 -10.98 18.93 20.40
C ASP A 10 -10.27 19.93 21.32
N ALA A 11 -11.04 20.65 22.15
CA ALA A 11 -10.50 21.59 23.13
C ALA A 11 -9.63 20.88 24.18
N LYS A 12 -10.06 19.71 24.67
CA LYS A 12 -9.25 18.85 25.56
C LYS A 12 -8.01 18.29 24.87
N ASN A 13 -8.09 17.92 23.59
CA ASN A 13 -6.92 17.46 22.85
C ASN A 13 -5.88 18.55 22.67
N ILE A 14 -6.28 19.79 22.44
CA ILE A 14 -5.36 20.93 22.32
C ILE A 14 -4.72 21.23 23.68
N ALA A 15 -5.52 21.28 24.75
CA ALA A 15 -5.01 21.45 26.12
C ALA A 15 -4.08 20.29 26.52
N GLY A 16 -4.42 19.05 26.16
CA GLY A 16 -3.63 17.86 26.43
C GLY A 16 -2.35 17.78 25.60
N ARG A 17 -2.38 18.19 24.33
CA ARG A 17 -1.19 18.25 23.45
C ARG A 17 -0.16 19.26 23.94
N ALA A 18 -0.58 20.35 24.58
CA ALA A 18 0.31 21.29 25.26
C ALA A 18 1.11 20.65 26.41
N GLY A 19 0.63 19.53 26.97
CA GLY A 19 1.31 18.75 28.01
C GLY A 19 1.93 17.42 27.56
N ARG A 20 1.85 17.05 26.27
CA ARG A 20 2.30 15.73 25.76
C ARG A 20 3.75 15.66 25.31
N PHE A 21 4.51 16.74 25.40
CA PHE A 21 5.96 16.68 25.20
C PHE A 21 6.61 16.11 26.47
N LEU A 22 6.64 14.77 26.56
CA LEU A 22 7.41 13.91 27.47
C LEU A 22 8.08 14.62 28.64
N PHE A 23 7.53 14.44 29.86
CA PHE A 23 8.08 14.68 31.22
C PHE A 23 8.85 15.99 31.54
N HIS A 24 9.21 16.83 30.57
CA HIS A 24 10.15 17.94 30.72
C HIS A 24 9.68 19.26 30.07
N TYR A 25 8.51 19.30 29.44
CA TYR A 25 7.97 20.52 28.85
C TYR A 25 6.65 20.94 29.50
N SER A 26 6.63 22.19 29.99
CA SER A 26 5.44 22.90 30.44
C SER A 26 4.96 23.82 29.31
N GLY A 27 3.87 23.45 28.65
CA GLY A 27 3.19 24.33 27.69
C GLY A 27 2.09 25.15 28.36
N ARG A 28 2.04 26.47 28.09
CA ARG A 28 0.92 27.33 28.51
C ARG A 28 -0.06 27.50 27.35
N VAL A 29 -1.33 27.19 27.58
CA VAL A 29 -2.41 27.54 26.64
C VAL A 29 -2.92 28.93 27.00
N ILE A 30 -2.71 29.91 26.11
CA ILE A 30 -3.22 31.27 26.28
C ILE A 30 -4.54 31.37 25.51
N VAL A 31 -5.64 31.52 26.25
CA VAL A 31 -6.98 31.64 25.69
C VAL A 31 -7.31 33.12 25.54
N LEU A 32 -7.38 33.61 24.30
CA LEU A 32 -7.71 35.01 24.00
C LEU A 32 -9.22 35.27 23.92
N GLN A 33 -10.05 34.22 23.86
CA GLN A 33 -11.51 34.32 23.72
C GLN A 33 -12.24 33.34 24.67
N ASN A 34 -13.23 33.85 25.41
CA ASN A 34 -13.98 33.08 26.42
C ASN A 34 -14.76 31.86 25.88
N ASN A 35 -14.95 31.76 24.56
CA ASN A 35 -15.67 30.64 23.94
C ASN A 35 -14.94 29.30 24.13
N PHE A 36 -13.61 29.30 24.25
CA PHE A 36 -12.84 28.07 24.45
C PHE A 36 -13.11 27.43 25.82
N MET A 37 -13.16 28.23 26.90
CA MET A 37 -13.47 27.73 28.24
C MET A 37 -14.91 27.22 28.33
N LYS A 38 -15.86 27.93 27.70
CA LYS A 38 -17.26 27.45 27.59
C LYS A 38 -17.37 26.09 26.90
N VAL A 39 -16.56 25.83 25.87
CA VAL A 39 -16.52 24.54 25.16
C VAL A 39 -15.84 23.43 25.99
N ILE A 40 -14.83 23.75 26.81
CA ILE A 40 -14.22 22.78 27.73
C ILE A 40 -15.20 22.37 28.85
N GLU A 41 -15.95 23.32 29.35
CA GLU A 41 -16.88 23.14 30.47
C GLU A 41 -18.24 22.57 30.04
N SER A 42 -18.58 22.64 28.75
CA SER A 42 -19.86 22.11 28.23
C SER A 42 -20.06 20.63 28.51
N GLU A 43 -21.29 20.13 28.44
CA GLU A 43 -21.51 18.69 28.44
C GLU A 43 -20.81 18.05 27.24
N GLY A 44 -20.12 16.93 27.46
CA GLY A 44 -19.37 16.27 26.40
C GLY A 44 -20.27 15.33 25.63
N GLU A 45 -20.24 15.40 24.30
CA GLU A 45 -20.79 14.28 23.51
C GLU A 45 -19.94 13.04 23.77
N GLY A 46 -20.59 11.90 24.03
CA GLY A 46 -19.91 10.60 24.11
C GLY A 46 -19.15 10.29 22.82
N ILE A 47 -18.07 9.51 22.91
CA ILE A 47 -17.32 9.05 21.74
C ILE A 47 -18.26 8.18 20.91
N LYS A 48 -18.68 8.68 19.75
CA LYS A 48 -19.46 7.91 18.78
C LYS A 48 -18.49 7.20 17.86
N HIS A 49 -18.72 5.91 17.65
CA HIS A 49 -17.98 5.12 16.68
C HIS A 49 -18.97 4.50 15.70
N LYS A 50 -18.71 4.68 14.40
CA LYS A 50 -19.56 4.23 13.29
C LYS A 50 -20.11 2.82 13.52
N ASN A 51 -19.22 1.87 13.84
CA ASN A 51 -19.54 0.44 14.00
C ASN A 51 -20.35 0.08 15.26
N PHE A 52 -20.65 1.03 16.14
CA PHE A 52 -21.49 0.82 17.34
C PHE A 52 -22.76 1.67 17.29
N ASP A 53 -23.02 2.32 16.17
CA ASP A 53 -24.22 3.12 15.93
C ASP A 53 -25.00 2.52 14.76
N ILE A 54 -26.22 2.06 15.05
CA ILE A 54 -27.12 1.47 14.05
C ILE A 54 -27.55 2.48 13.00
N ASN A 55 -27.60 3.77 13.34
CA ASN A 55 -28.07 4.82 12.44
C ASN A 55 -26.93 5.42 11.60
N SER A 56 -25.68 5.16 11.98
CA SER A 56 -24.51 5.64 11.26
C SER A 56 -24.41 4.94 9.90
N PRO A 57 -24.18 5.68 8.79
CA PRO A 57 -24.05 5.08 7.46
C PRO A 57 -22.88 4.10 7.45
N LYS A 58 -23.07 2.88 6.92
CA LYS A 58 -22.04 1.85 6.78
C LYS A 58 -21.65 1.70 5.32
N ASP A 59 -20.35 1.70 5.06
CA ASP A 59 -19.84 1.23 3.77
C ASP A 59 -19.65 -0.28 3.80
N GLU A 60 -19.33 -0.87 2.65
CA GLU A 60 -19.23 -2.32 2.53
C GLU A 60 -18.19 -2.95 3.46
N ILE A 61 -17.07 -2.25 3.69
CA ILE A 61 -16.00 -2.76 4.55
C ILE A 61 -16.51 -2.83 5.99
N ASP A 62 -17.27 -1.81 6.42
CA ASP A 62 -17.88 -1.79 7.74
C ASP A 62 -18.82 -2.96 7.99
N LEU A 63 -19.54 -3.44 6.96
CA LEU A 63 -20.50 -4.55 7.10
C LEU A 63 -19.84 -5.83 7.65
N PHE A 64 -18.56 -6.04 7.32
CA PHE A 64 -17.83 -7.24 7.70
C PHE A 64 -17.01 -7.09 9.00
N ILE A 65 -16.96 -5.88 9.58
CA ILE A 65 -16.30 -5.61 10.88
C ILE A 65 -17.29 -5.15 11.96
N THR A 66 -18.51 -4.80 11.57
CA THR A 66 -19.60 -4.40 12.46
C THR A 66 -20.40 -5.63 12.87
N LYS A 67 -20.71 -5.73 14.16
CA LYS A 67 -21.60 -6.80 14.67
C LYS A 67 -23.02 -6.59 14.14
N ASP A 68 -23.74 -7.69 13.90
CA ASP A 68 -25.07 -7.64 13.30
C ASP A 68 -26.07 -6.79 14.11
N GLU A 69 -25.94 -6.72 15.43
CA GLU A 69 -26.76 -5.87 16.32
C GLU A 69 -26.67 -4.37 16.00
N PHE A 70 -25.57 -3.92 15.38
CA PHE A 70 -25.34 -2.54 14.97
C PHE A 70 -25.48 -2.33 13.44
N LEU A 71 -26.02 -3.32 12.73
CA LEU A 71 -26.36 -3.23 11.31
C LEU A 71 -27.86 -3.04 11.15
N LYS A 72 -28.25 -2.15 10.22
CA LYS A 72 -29.65 -2.04 9.78
C LYS A 72 -30.06 -3.29 9.00
N THR A 73 -31.36 -3.45 8.77
CA THR A 73 -31.88 -4.57 7.98
C THR A 73 -31.29 -4.56 6.57
N GLU A 74 -31.23 -3.39 5.92
CA GLU A 74 -30.69 -3.23 4.57
C GLU A 74 -29.18 -3.56 4.50
N ASP A 75 -28.45 -3.21 5.56
CA ASP A 75 -27.02 -3.53 5.68
C ASP A 75 -26.78 -5.04 5.81
N ARG A 76 -27.65 -5.74 6.54
CA ARG A 76 -27.60 -7.20 6.70
C ARG A 76 -27.96 -7.91 5.40
N GLU A 77 -28.97 -7.44 4.68
CA GLU A 77 -29.35 -7.96 3.36
C GLU A 77 -28.20 -7.83 2.38
N ARG A 78 -27.60 -6.64 2.26
CA ARG A 78 -26.42 -6.41 1.41
C ARG A 78 -25.23 -7.30 1.79
N LYS A 79 -24.98 -7.50 3.08
CA LYS A 79 -23.93 -8.42 3.56
C LYS A 79 -24.19 -9.85 3.10
N GLN A 80 -25.43 -10.33 3.24
CA GLN A 80 -25.84 -11.68 2.81
C GLN A 80 -25.77 -11.87 1.30
N GLU A 81 -26.10 -10.86 0.49
CA GLU A 81 -25.94 -10.89 -0.96
C GLU A 81 -24.48 -11.13 -1.35
N ILE A 82 -23.55 -10.37 -0.75
CA ILE A 82 -22.10 -10.51 -1.00
C ILE A 82 -21.59 -11.89 -0.57
N GLU A 83 -22.02 -12.39 0.58
CA GLU A 83 -21.67 -13.74 1.04
C GLU A 83 -22.22 -14.84 0.11
N THR A 84 -23.38 -14.60 -0.50
CA THR A 84 -23.96 -15.53 -1.48
C THR A 84 -23.12 -15.55 -2.76
N LEU A 85 -22.77 -14.39 -3.32
CA LEU A 85 -21.88 -14.28 -4.48
C LEU A 85 -20.50 -14.92 -4.22
N GLN A 86 -19.98 -14.78 -2.99
CA GLN A 86 -18.74 -15.43 -2.58
C GLN A 86 -18.84 -16.96 -2.66
N ARG A 87 -19.93 -17.53 -2.11
CA ARG A 87 -20.19 -18.98 -2.11
C ARG A 87 -20.38 -19.50 -3.53
N GLU A 88 -21.15 -18.82 -4.35
CA GLU A 88 -21.39 -19.20 -5.76
C GLU A 88 -20.09 -19.30 -6.56
N LYS A 89 -19.14 -18.40 -6.30
CA LYS A 89 -17.84 -18.38 -6.98
C LYS A 89 -16.79 -19.26 -6.29
N ASN A 90 -17.12 -19.94 -5.20
CA ASN A 90 -16.19 -20.73 -4.38
C ASN A 90 -14.92 -19.93 -4.03
N ILE A 91 -15.05 -18.68 -3.56
CA ILE A 91 -13.91 -17.85 -3.14
C ILE A 91 -13.65 -18.07 -1.64
N PRO A 92 -12.48 -18.59 -1.24
CA PRO A 92 -12.17 -18.81 0.18
C PRO A 92 -12.10 -17.54 1.01
N ASP A 93 -12.44 -17.62 2.29
CA ASP A 93 -12.44 -16.46 3.20
C ASP A 93 -11.06 -15.79 3.35
N PHE A 94 -9.98 -16.56 3.27
CA PHE A 94 -8.63 -16.01 3.41
C PHE A 94 -8.32 -14.98 2.30
N ILE A 95 -8.85 -15.16 1.09
CA ILE A 95 -8.70 -14.21 -0.03
C ILE A 95 -9.33 -12.86 0.32
N PHE A 96 -10.47 -12.85 1.00
CA PHE A 96 -11.12 -11.61 1.44
C PHE A 96 -10.49 -11.01 2.69
N SER A 97 -9.88 -11.84 3.54
CA SER A 97 -9.11 -11.39 4.68
C SER A 97 -7.83 -10.63 4.27
N SER A 98 -7.28 -10.91 3.09
CA SER A 98 -6.18 -10.17 2.47
C SER A 98 -6.66 -8.86 1.86
N TYR A 99 -5.91 -7.77 1.99
CA TYR A 99 -6.26 -6.44 1.46
C TYR A 99 -7.67 -5.96 1.88
N LYS A 100 -7.92 -5.87 3.20
CA LYS A 100 -9.23 -5.51 3.80
C LYS A 100 -9.75 -4.13 3.41
N VAL A 101 -8.88 -3.26 2.89
CA VAL A 101 -9.21 -1.92 2.39
C VAL A 101 -9.90 -1.92 1.02
N ILE A 102 -9.94 -3.08 0.34
CA ILE A 102 -10.67 -3.28 -0.91
C ILE A 102 -11.92 -4.09 -0.60
N SER A 103 -13.05 -3.61 -1.10
CA SER A 103 -14.37 -4.21 -0.83
C SER A 103 -14.47 -5.63 -1.41
N ARG A 104 -15.31 -6.48 -0.81
CA ARG A 104 -15.54 -7.85 -1.30
C ARG A 104 -16.21 -7.84 -2.68
N SER A 105 -17.13 -6.91 -2.94
CA SER A 105 -17.76 -6.73 -4.25
C SER A 105 -16.74 -6.36 -5.33
N GLN A 106 -15.80 -5.46 -5.03
CA GLN A 106 -14.71 -5.12 -5.98
C GLN A 106 -13.82 -6.33 -6.26
N LYS A 107 -13.49 -7.10 -5.22
CA LYS A 107 -12.74 -8.36 -5.34
C LYS A 107 -13.45 -9.38 -6.23
N ILE A 108 -14.75 -9.55 -6.05
CA ILE A 108 -15.60 -10.44 -6.86
C ILE A 108 -15.63 -9.97 -8.31
N ALA A 109 -15.87 -8.68 -8.55
CA ALA A 109 -15.90 -8.13 -9.91
C ALA A 109 -14.54 -8.24 -10.62
N LEU A 110 -13.44 -8.10 -9.88
CA LEU A 110 -12.10 -8.33 -10.42
C LEU A 110 -11.87 -9.80 -10.78
N TYR A 111 -12.31 -10.73 -9.91
CA TYR A 111 -12.26 -12.17 -10.21
C TYR A 111 -13.03 -12.49 -11.49
N ASP A 112 -14.21 -11.91 -11.69
CA ASP A 112 -15.00 -12.10 -12.91
C ASP A 112 -14.30 -11.58 -14.16
N ARG A 113 -13.59 -10.46 -14.08
CA ARG A 113 -12.75 -9.98 -15.19
C ARG A 113 -11.60 -10.93 -15.51
N ILE A 114 -10.96 -11.46 -14.47
CA ILE A 114 -9.85 -12.43 -14.61
C ILE A 114 -10.35 -13.73 -15.24
N GLU A 115 -11.55 -14.20 -14.87
CA GLU A 115 -12.14 -15.39 -15.46
C GLU A 115 -12.37 -15.25 -16.98
N ASN A 116 -12.63 -14.02 -17.44
CA ASN A 116 -12.94 -13.68 -18.83
C ASN A 116 -11.72 -13.17 -19.63
N LEU A 117 -10.49 -13.36 -19.15
CA LEU A 117 -9.29 -12.95 -19.88
C LEU A 117 -9.17 -13.66 -21.22
N THR A 118 -8.82 -12.90 -22.25
CA THR A 118 -8.50 -13.45 -23.57
C THR A 118 -7.18 -14.22 -23.52
N ILE A 119 -6.99 -15.14 -24.47
CA ILE A 119 -5.72 -15.88 -24.62
C ILE A 119 -4.53 -14.93 -24.78
N LYS A 120 -4.73 -13.78 -25.45
CA LYS A 120 -3.69 -12.78 -25.66
C LYS A 120 -3.29 -12.10 -24.35
N GLU A 121 -4.27 -11.63 -23.58
CA GLU A 121 -4.03 -11.01 -22.26
C GLU A 121 -3.35 -11.98 -21.29
N LEU A 122 -3.81 -13.24 -21.26
CA LEU A 122 -3.20 -14.26 -20.42
C LEU A 122 -1.72 -14.47 -20.77
N ARG A 123 -1.37 -14.50 -22.07
CA ARG A 123 0.04 -14.62 -22.50
C ARG A 123 0.87 -13.41 -22.10
N PHE A 124 0.34 -12.20 -22.19
CA PHE A 124 1.04 -11.00 -21.74
C PHE A 124 1.32 -11.04 -20.23
N ILE A 125 0.33 -11.42 -19.43
CA ILE A 125 0.49 -11.57 -17.97
C ILE A 125 1.55 -12.64 -17.65
N GLN A 126 1.54 -13.78 -18.36
CA GLN A 126 2.54 -14.83 -18.17
C GLN A 126 3.96 -14.38 -18.55
N ASN A 127 4.10 -13.58 -19.62
CA ASN A 127 5.39 -13.01 -20.01
C ASN A 127 5.93 -12.07 -18.92
N LEU A 128 5.07 -11.20 -18.36
CA LEU A 128 5.40 -10.35 -17.23
C LEU A 128 5.91 -11.15 -16.03
N ILE A 129 5.18 -12.18 -15.61
CA ILE A 129 5.55 -13.03 -14.46
C ILE A 129 6.93 -13.67 -14.70
N ARG A 130 7.18 -14.17 -15.91
CA ARG A 130 8.49 -14.73 -16.29
C ARG A 130 9.60 -13.68 -16.21
N GLN A 131 9.36 -12.46 -16.70
CA GLN A 131 10.35 -11.38 -16.69
C GLN A 131 10.70 -10.92 -15.27
N ILE A 132 9.70 -10.77 -14.40
CA ILE A 132 9.87 -10.43 -12.98
C ILE A 132 10.75 -11.49 -12.29
N ASN A 133 10.45 -12.76 -12.52
CA ASN A 133 11.17 -13.86 -11.89
C ASN A 133 12.62 -13.95 -12.36
N TYR A 134 12.88 -13.69 -13.64
CA TYR A 134 14.22 -13.76 -14.24
C TYR A 134 15.13 -12.58 -13.84
N LYS A 135 14.68 -11.33 -14.03
CA LYS A 135 15.56 -10.14 -13.89
C LYS A 135 14.98 -8.97 -13.08
N MET A 136 13.89 -9.20 -12.32
CA MET A 136 13.22 -8.17 -11.51
C MET A 136 12.94 -6.88 -12.32
N ASP A 137 12.21 -7.04 -13.41
CA ASP A 137 11.80 -5.98 -14.32
C ASP A 137 10.40 -6.32 -14.86
N ILE A 138 9.72 -5.34 -15.45
CA ILE A 138 8.38 -5.53 -16.02
C ILE A 138 8.41 -5.71 -17.54
N ASP A 139 7.56 -6.62 -18.02
CA ASP A 139 7.10 -6.64 -19.41
C ASP A 139 6.02 -5.56 -19.57
N TYR A 140 6.18 -4.64 -20.51
CA TYR A 140 5.31 -3.47 -20.63
C TYR A 140 3.88 -3.85 -21.03
N ASP A 141 3.72 -4.76 -21.99
CA ASP A 141 2.42 -5.27 -22.43
C ASP A 141 1.69 -5.98 -21.30
N GLY A 142 2.36 -6.90 -20.62
CA GLY A 142 1.82 -7.64 -19.49
C GLY A 142 1.47 -6.73 -18.32
N PHE A 143 2.33 -5.77 -17.98
CA PHE A 143 2.04 -4.84 -16.88
C PHE A 143 0.86 -3.93 -17.22
N GLN A 144 0.85 -3.35 -18.42
CA GLN A 144 -0.26 -2.49 -18.86
C GLN A 144 -1.58 -3.27 -18.94
N THR A 145 -1.54 -4.54 -19.36
CA THR A 145 -2.72 -5.43 -19.35
C THR A 145 -3.30 -5.54 -17.94
N ILE A 146 -2.47 -5.77 -16.93
CA ILE A 146 -2.92 -5.81 -15.52
C ILE A 146 -3.50 -4.47 -15.09
N LEU A 147 -2.82 -3.36 -15.41
CA LEU A 147 -3.30 -2.02 -15.08
C LEU A 147 -4.70 -1.76 -15.66
N ASN A 148 -4.95 -2.13 -16.92
CA ASN A 148 -6.26 -1.97 -17.56
C ASN A 148 -7.35 -2.80 -16.86
N ILE A 149 -7.00 -3.99 -16.36
CA ILE A 149 -7.94 -4.86 -15.62
C ILE A 149 -8.33 -4.22 -14.29
N ILE A 150 -7.36 -3.64 -13.56
CA ILE A 150 -7.58 -3.08 -12.22
C ILE A 150 -8.10 -1.63 -12.22
N GLU A 151 -7.88 -0.86 -13.29
CA GLU A 151 -8.16 0.59 -13.38
C GLU A 151 -9.55 0.97 -12.82
N PRO A 152 -10.65 0.27 -13.16
CA PRO A 152 -11.98 0.66 -12.69
C PRO A 152 -12.18 0.57 -11.17
N PHE A 153 -11.30 -0.14 -10.46
CA PHE A 153 -11.34 -0.32 -9.01
C PHE A 153 -10.41 0.64 -8.26
N VAL A 154 -9.61 1.44 -8.99
CA VAL A 154 -8.64 2.37 -8.42
C VAL A 154 -9.36 3.66 -8.00
N LEU A 155 -9.52 3.84 -6.69
CA LEU A 155 -10.20 5.01 -6.09
C LEU A 155 -9.25 6.19 -5.88
N ASN A 156 -7.96 5.92 -5.68
CA ASN A 156 -6.97 6.96 -5.45
C ASN A 156 -6.71 7.72 -6.76
N GLN A 157 -7.13 8.99 -6.81
CA GLN A 157 -7.08 9.82 -8.02
C GLN A 157 -5.66 9.96 -8.60
N LYS A 158 -4.62 10.09 -7.77
CA LYS A 158 -3.23 10.16 -8.25
C LYS A 158 -2.81 8.85 -8.92
N THR A 159 -3.12 7.72 -8.31
CA THR A 159 -2.80 6.39 -8.85
C THR A 159 -3.58 6.14 -10.14
N LYS A 160 -4.87 6.49 -10.15
CA LYS A 160 -5.72 6.39 -11.33
C LYS A 160 -5.17 7.21 -12.50
N PHE A 161 -4.82 8.47 -12.24
CA PHE A 161 -4.17 9.32 -13.24
C PHE A 161 -2.88 8.71 -13.80
N LEU A 162 -2.03 8.11 -12.95
CA LEU A 162 -0.79 7.47 -13.41
C LEU A 162 -1.06 6.25 -14.31
N ILE A 163 -2.19 5.57 -14.14
CA ILE A 163 -2.62 4.45 -15.00
C ILE A 163 -3.23 4.96 -16.32
N GLU A 164 -3.99 6.05 -16.28
CA GLU A 164 -4.70 6.58 -17.45
C GLU A 164 -3.80 7.42 -18.36
N TYR A 165 -2.88 8.20 -17.79
CA TYR A 165 -2.06 9.13 -18.56
C TYR A 165 -0.89 8.42 -19.25
N LYS A 166 -0.88 8.45 -20.60
CA LYS A 166 0.09 7.73 -21.45
C LYS A 166 1.11 8.62 -22.19
N GLY A 167 1.07 9.93 -21.96
CA GLY A 167 1.91 10.88 -22.70
C GLY A 167 1.64 10.86 -24.21
N GLU A 168 2.62 11.28 -25.01
CA GLU A 168 2.49 11.49 -26.46
C GLU A 168 2.48 10.20 -27.29
N ASN A 169 3.05 9.11 -26.78
CA ASN A 169 3.16 7.84 -27.51
C ASN A 169 1.91 6.94 -27.36
N GLU A 170 0.94 7.33 -26.52
CA GLU A 170 -0.37 6.70 -26.25
C GLU A 170 -0.41 5.18 -25.97
N GLU A 171 0.73 4.52 -25.86
CA GLU A 171 0.80 3.07 -25.74
C GLU A 171 0.75 2.62 -24.27
N TYR A 172 1.65 3.17 -23.44
CA TYR A 172 1.84 2.76 -22.05
C TYR A 172 1.59 3.89 -21.06
N SER A 173 1.07 3.52 -19.88
CA SER A 173 0.81 4.45 -18.80
C SER A 173 2.09 4.99 -18.18
N THR A 174 1.97 6.16 -17.55
CA THR A 174 3.04 6.75 -16.75
C THR A 174 3.47 5.81 -15.63
N LEU A 175 2.53 5.08 -15.04
CA LEU A 175 2.83 4.09 -14.02
C LEU A 175 3.75 2.98 -14.54
N THR A 176 3.52 2.48 -15.76
CA THR A 176 4.37 1.48 -16.41
C THR A 176 5.82 1.98 -16.51
N HIS A 177 6.02 3.18 -17.04
CA HIS A 177 7.37 3.75 -17.16
C HIS A 177 8.04 3.95 -15.79
N LEU A 178 7.33 4.52 -14.83
CA LEU A 178 7.90 4.77 -13.50
C LEU A 178 8.26 3.49 -12.75
N VAL A 179 7.44 2.44 -12.87
CA VAL A 179 7.75 1.12 -12.28
C VAL A 179 8.98 0.52 -12.93
N HIS A 180 9.09 0.57 -14.26
CA HIS A 180 10.28 0.07 -14.97
C HIS A 180 11.56 0.74 -14.47
N TYR A 181 11.63 2.08 -14.51
CA TYR A 181 12.82 2.81 -14.05
C TYR A 181 13.13 2.58 -12.58
N TYR A 182 12.10 2.44 -11.74
CA TYR A 182 12.30 2.12 -10.34
C TYR A 182 12.91 0.72 -10.13
N LEU A 183 12.47 -0.28 -10.90
CA LEU A 183 12.98 -1.65 -10.77
C LEU A 183 14.39 -1.80 -11.35
N THR A 184 14.68 -1.16 -12.49
CA THR A 184 15.97 -1.31 -13.17
C THR A 184 17.07 -0.41 -12.62
N GLU A 185 16.72 0.80 -12.19
CA GLU A 185 17.69 1.83 -11.78
C GLU A 185 17.47 2.35 -10.35
N GLY A 186 16.47 1.82 -9.64
CA GLY A 186 16.17 2.18 -8.27
C GLY A 186 15.63 3.61 -8.10
N PHE A 187 15.79 4.12 -6.88
CA PHE A 187 15.37 5.46 -6.51
C PHE A 187 16.09 6.55 -7.33
N LEU A 188 17.40 6.37 -7.56
CA LEU A 188 18.20 7.31 -8.35
C LEU A 188 17.79 7.33 -9.82
N GLY A 189 17.44 6.18 -10.40
CA GLY A 189 16.87 6.13 -11.75
C GLY A 189 15.58 6.92 -11.88
N SER A 190 14.69 6.76 -10.89
CA SER A 190 13.45 7.53 -10.83
C SER A 190 13.70 9.04 -10.71
N ILE A 191 14.76 9.48 -10.00
CA ILE A 191 15.18 10.89 -9.97
C ILE A 191 15.70 11.33 -11.35
N ARG A 192 16.60 10.56 -11.97
CA ARG A 192 17.17 10.89 -13.29
C ARG A 192 16.09 11.05 -14.35
N PHE A 193 15.10 10.17 -14.35
CA PHE A 193 13.93 10.27 -15.24
C PHE A 193 13.15 11.59 -15.04
N LYS A 194 13.03 12.09 -13.80
CA LYS A 194 12.37 13.38 -13.54
C LYS A 194 13.23 14.58 -13.89
N LEU A 195 14.55 14.46 -13.73
CA LEU A 195 15.50 15.50 -14.14
C LEU A 195 15.51 15.66 -15.66
N SER A 196 15.40 14.57 -16.43
CA SER A 196 15.30 14.64 -17.90
C SER A 196 14.01 15.34 -18.37
N GLN A 197 12.99 15.43 -17.51
CA GLN A 197 11.77 16.23 -17.72
C GLN A 197 11.91 17.70 -17.28
N ASN A 198 13.14 18.23 -17.16
CA ASN A 198 13.44 19.61 -16.76
C ASN A 198 12.93 20.01 -15.37
N LYS A 199 12.79 19.06 -14.43
CA LYS A 199 12.45 19.37 -13.03
C LYS A 199 13.70 19.76 -12.24
N SER A 200 13.55 20.63 -11.24
CA SER A 200 14.63 20.90 -10.29
C SER A 200 14.95 19.68 -9.44
N VAL A 201 16.17 19.61 -8.88
CA VAL A 201 16.62 18.52 -8.03
C VAL A 201 15.66 18.29 -6.84
N ASP A 202 15.32 19.35 -6.12
CA ASP A 202 14.40 19.26 -4.97
C ASP A 202 13.03 18.70 -5.36
N LYS A 203 12.51 19.14 -6.51
CA LYS A 203 11.22 18.68 -7.02
C LYS A 203 11.29 17.21 -7.46
N ALA A 204 12.36 16.82 -8.15
CA ALA A 204 12.59 15.44 -8.56
C ALA A 204 12.67 14.51 -7.34
N ILE A 205 13.43 14.89 -6.30
CA ILE A 205 13.54 14.12 -5.05
C ILE A 205 12.19 14.03 -4.33
N SER A 206 11.51 15.16 -4.15
CA SER A 206 10.23 15.21 -3.44
C SER A 206 9.18 14.34 -4.12
N GLU A 207 8.98 14.52 -5.44
CA GLU A 207 8.00 13.72 -6.16
C GLU A 207 8.40 12.23 -6.24
N THR A 208 9.70 11.90 -6.32
CA THR A 208 10.13 10.49 -6.35
C THR A 208 9.88 9.84 -4.99
N SER A 209 10.14 10.56 -3.91
CA SER A 209 9.80 10.12 -2.55
C SER A 209 8.30 9.88 -2.42
N GLU A 210 7.47 10.83 -2.86
CA GLU A 210 6.01 10.68 -2.86
C GLU A 210 5.57 9.45 -3.68
N PHE A 211 6.13 9.28 -4.88
CA PHE A 211 5.82 8.14 -5.72
C PHE A 211 6.20 6.81 -5.07
N VAL A 212 7.43 6.66 -4.59
CA VAL A 212 7.91 5.39 -4.01
C VAL A 212 7.17 5.08 -2.72
N TYR A 213 7.16 6.02 -1.77
CA TYR A 213 6.64 5.76 -0.44
C TYR A 213 5.12 5.80 -0.35
N ASN A 214 4.40 6.60 -1.16
CA ASN A 214 2.94 6.67 -1.07
C ASN A 214 2.25 5.88 -2.17
N ILE A 215 2.79 5.88 -3.40
CA ILE A 215 2.14 5.23 -4.55
C ILE A 215 2.60 3.79 -4.68
N LEU A 216 3.90 3.50 -4.82
CA LEU A 216 4.39 2.14 -5.01
C LEU A 216 4.09 1.25 -3.79
N LYS A 217 4.62 1.63 -2.62
CA LYS A 217 4.53 0.81 -1.39
C LYS A 217 3.11 0.54 -0.93
N TYR A 218 2.18 1.47 -1.14
CA TYR A 218 0.81 1.34 -0.62
C TYR A 218 -0.24 1.21 -1.72
N GLN A 219 -0.35 2.16 -2.65
CA GLN A 219 -1.46 2.14 -3.61
C GLN A 219 -1.30 1.04 -4.65
N VAL A 220 -0.13 0.93 -5.27
CA VAL A 220 0.15 -0.05 -6.33
C VAL A 220 0.18 -1.46 -5.74
N VAL A 221 0.92 -1.68 -4.65
CA VAL A 221 0.94 -2.98 -3.94
C VAL A 221 -0.47 -3.43 -3.56
N LYS A 222 -1.32 -2.53 -3.05
CA LYS A 222 -2.71 -2.86 -2.71
C LYS A 222 -3.49 -3.39 -3.91
N TYR A 223 -3.46 -2.72 -5.06
CA TYR A 223 -4.29 -3.13 -6.21
C TYR A 223 -3.68 -4.32 -6.97
N LEU A 224 -2.36 -4.34 -7.18
CA LEU A 224 -1.67 -5.48 -7.78
C LEU A 224 -1.77 -6.72 -6.89
N GLY A 225 -1.77 -6.53 -5.57
CA GLY A 225 -1.91 -7.58 -4.60
C GLY A 225 -3.28 -8.27 -4.65
N VAL A 226 -4.35 -7.49 -4.78
CA VAL A 226 -5.70 -8.05 -4.99
C VAL A 226 -5.80 -8.75 -6.34
N PHE A 227 -5.21 -8.18 -7.40
CA PHE A 227 -5.11 -8.87 -8.69
C PHE A 227 -4.38 -10.21 -8.55
N ASN A 228 -3.23 -10.23 -7.89
CA ASN A 228 -2.39 -11.41 -7.72
C ASN A 228 -3.14 -12.57 -7.05
N ILE A 229 -3.81 -12.32 -5.92
CA ILE A 229 -4.56 -13.37 -5.22
C ILE A 229 -5.75 -13.88 -6.04
N MET A 230 -6.43 -13.01 -6.80
CA MET A 230 -7.55 -13.43 -7.66
C MET A 230 -7.06 -14.21 -8.88
N TYR A 231 -5.94 -13.79 -9.46
CA TYR A 231 -5.29 -14.47 -10.57
C TYR A 231 -4.82 -15.87 -10.18
N LYS A 232 -4.11 -15.99 -9.05
CA LYS A 232 -3.66 -17.27 -8.50
C LYS A 232 -4.84 -18.20 -8.20
N LEU A 233 -5.94 -17.67 -7.63
CA LEU A 233 -7.15 -18.44 -7.37
C LEU A 233 -7.81 -18.94 -8.66
N SER A 234 -7.96 -18.08 -9.67
CA SER A 234 -8.52 -18.44 -10.98
C SER A 234 -7.71 -19.57 -11.64
N LEU A 235 -6.39 -19.42 -11.70
CA LEU A 235 -5.52 -20.42 -12.30
C LEU A 235 -5.49 -21.72 -11.50
N SER A 236 -5.38 -21.66 -10.18
CA SER A 236 -5.42 -22.84 -9.30
C SER A 236 -6.65 -23.71 -9.57
N LYS A 237 -7.82 -23.08 -9.75
CA LYS A 237 -9.06 -23.78 -10.12
C LYS A 237 -9.02 -24.35 -11.54
N LYS A 238 -8.50 -23.60 -12.52
CA LYS A 238 -8.43 -24.01 -13.93
C LYS A 238 -7.40 -25.12 -14.19
N SER A 239 -6.26 -25.10 -13.49
CA SER A 239 -5.17 -26.06 -13.64
C SER A 239 -5.19 -27.20 -12.61
N ASN A 240 -6.10 -27.15 -11.64
CA ASN A 240 -6.17 -28.08 -10.50
C ASN A 240 -4.83 -28.20 -9.74
N GLN A 241 -4.18 -27.06 -9.52
CA GLN A 241 -2.95 -26.93 -8.75
C GLN A 241 -3.21 -26.22 -7.43
N LEU A 242 -2.35 -26.40 -6.43
CA LEU A 242 -2.46 -25.68 -5.17
C LEU A 242 -2.25 -24.18 -5.41
N PHE A 243 -2.99 -23.35 -4.68
CA PHE A 243 -2.92 -21.89 -4.77
C PHE A 243 -1.49 -21.35 -4.58
N GLU A 244 -0.74 -21.94 -3.65
CA GLU A 244 0.63 -21.53 -3.34
C GLU A 244 1.62 -21.84 -4.46
N ASP A 245 1.35 -22.86 -5.28
CA ASP A 245 2.21 -23.29 -6.38
C ASP A 245 2.03 -22.44 -7.65
N ILE A 246 0.96 -21.64 -7.72
CA ILE A 246 0.74 -20.75 -8.86
C ILE A 246 1.70 -19.57 -8.80
N ALA A 247 2.56 -19.45 -9.80
CA ALA A 247 3.40 -18.27 -9.97
C ALA A 247 2.55 -17.03 -10.25
N GLY A 248 2.79 -15.97 -9.47
CA GLY A 248 2.11 -14.69 -9.61
C GLY A 248 3.07 -13.51 -9.59
N LEU A 249 2.58 -12.37 -9.12
CA LEU A 249 3.35 -11.14 -8.92
C LEU A 249 4.04 -11.08 -7.55
N ASP A 250 4.11 -12.18 -6.81
CA ASP A 250 4.57 -12.24 -5.41
C ASP A 250 5.93 -11.51 -5.24
N LYS A 251 6.91 -11.84 -6.09
CA LYS A 251 8.25 -11.24 -6.08
C LYS A 251 8.24 -9.72 -6.35
N LEU A 252 7.38 -9.26 -7.26
CA LEU A 252 7.21 -7.83 -7.55
C LEU A 252 6.55 -7.11 -6.37
N LEU A 253 5.51 -7.69 -5.78
CA LEU A 253 4.83 -7.11 -4.63
C LEU A 253 5.79 -6.92 -3.45
N THR A 254 6.58 -7.95 -3.13
CA THR A 254 7.61 -7.87 -2.09
C THR A 254 8.61 -6.76 -2.39
N LYS A 255 9.11 -6.66 -3.64
CA LYS A 255 10.04 -5.59 -4.02
C LYS A 255 9.41 -4.20 -3.91
N LEU A 256 8.15 -4.03 -4.29
CA LEU A 256 7.49 -2.73 -4.23
C LEU A 256 7.15 -2.30 -2.81
N GLU A 257 6.78 -3.23 -1.93
CA GLU A 257 6.39 -2.96 -0.54
C GLU A 257 7.62 -2.68 0.34
N TYR A 258 8.63 -3.55 0.27
CA TYR A 258 9.78 -3.51 1.16
C TYR A 258 11.06 -3.00 0.51
N ASN A 259 11.06 -2.70 -0.80
CA ASN A 259 12.29 -2.40 -1.55
C ASN A 259 13.39 -3.49 -1.43
N ALA A 260 13.03 -4.68 -0.98
CA ALA A 260 13.92 -5.80 -0.70
C ALA A 260 13.21 -7.13 -0.99
N LEU A 261 13.97 -8.19 -1.23
CA LEU A 261 13.49 -9.53 -1.55
C LEU A 261 13.83 -10.53 -0.43
N THR A 262 14.96 -10.34 0.24
CA THR A 262 15.44 -11.18 1.33
C THR A 262 14.78 -10.80 2.65
N GLU A 263 14.74 -11.73 3.61
CA GLU A 263 14.23 -11.44 4.95
C GLU A 263 15.00 -10.32 5.64
N TYR A 264 16.33 -10.40 5.68
CA TYR A 264 17.16 -9.36 6.28
C TYR A 264 17.11 -8.03 5.53
N GLY A 265 16.99 -8.06 4.20
CA GLY A 265 16.76 -6.85 3.41
C GLY A 265 15.45 -6.16 3.75
N ARG A 266 14.37 -6.95 4.00
CA ARG A 266 13.08 -6.41 4.44
C ARG A 266 13.18 -5.77 5.82
N ILE A 267 13.76 -6.46 6.79
CA ILE A 267 13.99 -5.94 8.14
C ILE A 267 14.79 -4.62 8.05
N ALA A 268 15.90 -4.61 7.31
CA ALA A 268 16.72 -3.44 7.10
C ALA A 268 15.94 -2.28 6.46
N SER A 269 15.13 -2.54 5.42
CA SER A 269 14.30 -1.50 4.80
C SER A 269 13.24 -0.95 5.76
N ASP A 270 12.66 -1.76 6.64
CA ASP A 270 11.65 -1.30 7.59
C ASP A 270 12.25 -0.39 8.67
N PHE A 271 13.52 -0.61 9.03
CA PHE A 271 14.30 0.33 9.85
C PHE A 271 14.60 1.65 9.14
N GLY A 272 14.33 1.79 7.84
CA GLY A 272 14.55 3.02 7.08
C GLY A 272 16.03 3.35 6.85
N VAL A 273 16.87 2.31 6.71
CA VAL A 273 18.31 2.46 6.52
C VAL A 273 18.67 2.94 5.10
N PRO A 274 19.88 3.50 4.90
CA PRO A 274 20.42 3.79 3.57
C PRO A 274 20.34 2.60 2.60
N SER A 275 20.12 2.87 1.30
CA SER A 275 19.94 1.81 0.29
C SER A 275 21.16 0.91 0.12
N SER A 276 22.36 1.41 0.40
CA SER A 276 23.62 0.64 0.45
C SER A 276 23.56 -0.49 1.48
N ILE A 277 22.98 -0.23 2.65
CA ILE A 277 22.80 -1.22 3.72
C ILE A 277 21.72 -2.24 3.33
N VAL A 278 20.62 -1.81 2.72
CA VAL A 278 19.64 -2.75 2.15
C VAL A 278 20.29 -3.66 1.11
N ASN A 279 21.09 -3.08 0.20
CA ASN A 279 21.82 -3.84 -0.82
C ASN A 279 22.80 -4.86 -0.24
N TYR A 280 23.42 -4.57 0.91
CA TYR A 280 24.26 -5.52 1.64
C TYR A 280 23.45 -6.76 2.03
N TYR A 281 22.29 -6.59 2.67
CA TYR A 281 21.46 -7.72 3.10
C TYR A 281 20.77 -8.44 1.92
N GLU A 282 20.57 -7.75 0.80
CA GLU A 282 20.04 -8.33 -0.44
C GLU A 282 21.07 -9.15 -1.23
N SER A 283 22.36 -8.90 -1.02
CA SER A 283 23.43 -9.60 -1.74
C SER A 283 23.93 -10.79 -0.93
N THR A 284 24.06 -11.96 -1.55
CA THR A 284 24.77 -13.10 -0.95
C THR A 284 26.25 -13.08 -1.24
N ASP A 285 26.64 -12.56 -2.42
CA ASP A 285 27.98 -12.78 -2.97
C ASP A 285 28.89 -11.53 -2.89
N ASN A 286 28.32 -10.33 -2.70
CA ASN A 286 29.07 -9.06 -2.72
C ASN A 286 29.01 -8.28 -1.40
N GLN A 287 28.63 -8.93 -0.30
CA GLN A 287 28.44 -8.29 1.00
C GLN A 287 29.67 -7.49 1.46
N GLU A 288 30.85 -8.13 1.46
CA GLU A 288 32.10 -7.48 1.90
C GLU A 288 32.48 -6.28 1.02
N PHE A 289 32.27 -6.40 -0.29
CA PHE A 289 32.52 -5.30 -1.21
C PHE A 289 31.59 -4.12 -0.93
N ILE A 290 30.29 -4.37 -0.79
CA ILE A 290 29.30 -3.32 -0.48
C ILE A 290 29.62 -2.66 0.86
N LYS A 291 29.92 -3.45 1.90
CA LYS A 291 30.28 -2.96 3.24
C LYS A 291 31.53 -2.07 3.21
N SER A 292 32.50 -2.39 2.35
CA SER A 292 33.71 -1.58 2.18
C SER A 292 33.44 -0.17 1.62
N GLN A 293 32.32 0.02 0.91
CA GLN A 293 31.92 1.29 0.31
C GLN A 293 31.13 2.18 1.25
N PHE A 294 30.79 1.71 2.46
CA PHE A 294 30.01 2.51 3.40
C PHE A 294 30.74 3.77 3.86
N ASP A 295 30.02 4.88 3.86
CA ASP A 295 30.48 6.10 4.51
C ASP A 295 30.41 6.00 6.05
N ASN A 296 30.89 7.02 6.75
CA ASN A 296 30.93 7.00 8.22
C ASN A 296 29.52 6.96 8.85
N TYR A 297 28.53 7.59 8.22
CA TYR A 297 27.15 7.56 8.70
C TYR A 297 26.54 6.18 8.49
N GLU A 298 26.72 5.60 7.31
CA GLU A 298 26.24 4.26 6.96
C GLU A 298 26.84 3.19 7.88
N LYS A 299 28.12 3.28 8.23
CA LYS A 299 28.75 2.36 9.21
C LYS A 299 28.06 2.41 10.58
N ILE A 300 27.79 3.61 11.09
CA ILE A 300 27.12 3.78 12.40
C ILE A 300 25.70 3.20 12.37
N ILE A 301 24.96 3.41 11.29
CA ILE A 301 23.62 2.84 11.13
C ILE A 301 23.68 1.33 10.97
N PHE A 302 24.64 0.82 10.19
CA PHE A 302 24.84 -0.60 9.96
C PHE A 302 25.05 -1.36 11.27
N GLU A 303 25.95 -0.89 12.15
CA GLU A 303 26.21 -1.53 13.44
C GLU A 303 24.95 -1.62 14.32
N LYS A 304 24.10 -0.59 14.30
CA LYS A 304 22.83 -0.60 15.05
C LYS A 304 21.86 -1.64 14.53
N VAL A 305 21.75 -1.76 13.20
CA VAL A 305 20.83 -2.69 12.53
C VAL A 305 21.32 -4.12 12.67
N GLU A 306 22.62 -4.35 12.54
CA GLU A 306 23.26 -5.65 12.72
C GLU A 306 23.02 -6.19 14.14
N GLN A 307 23.09 -5.33 15.17
CA GLN A 307 22.75 -5.73 16.54
C GLN A 307 21.29 -6.16 16.70
N ILE A 308 20.35 -5.55 15.98
CA ILE A 308 18.94 -5.90 16.06
C ILE A 308 18.69 -7.24 15.36
N ILE A 309 19.19 -7.37 14.13
CA ILE A 309 19.04 -8.60 13.34
C ILE A 309 19.67 -9.80 14.05
N ASN A 310 20.84 -9.62 14.66
CA ASN A 310 21.51 -10.70 15.41
C ASN A 310 20.88 -10.99 16.78
N ARG A 311 20.10 -10.05 17.36
CA ARG A 311 19.33 -10.33 18.58
C ARG A 311 18.11 -11.19 18.30
N GLU A 312 17.41 -10.97 17.19
CA GLU A 312 16.30 -11.82 16.74
C GLU A 312 16.74 -13.28 16.43
N GLN A 313 18.04 -13.54 16.23
CA GLN A 313 18.56 -14.90 16.06
C GLN A 313 18.72 -15.68 17.38
N ASN A 314 18.68 -15.01 18.53
CA ASN A 314 18.96 -15.61 19.84
C ASN A 314 17.71 -15.77 20.72
N ASP A 315 16.53 -15.40 20.23
CA ASP A 315 15.22 -15.56 20.87
C ASP A 315 14.35 -16.59 20.09
#